data_AF-A0A8C8SE10-F1
#
_entry.id   AF-A0A8C8SE10-F1
#
_cell.length_a   1.000
_cell.length_b   1.000
_cell.length_c   1.000
_cell.angle_alpha   90.00
_cell.angle_beta   90.00
_cell.angle_gamma   90.00
#
_symmetry.space_group_name_H-M   'P 1'
#
loop_
_entity.id
_entity.type
_entity.pdbx_description
1 polymer ?
#
loop_
_entity_poly.entity_id
_entity_poly.type
_entity_poly.pdbx_seq_one_letter_code
_entity_poly.pdbx_strand_id
1 'polypeptide(L)'
;PPPTPTCREPRVRCSSKRWVREALGLCAPYVRALADGLEAESRERALGDALWNFETAVQENITINGQPWQETSDETELQNGSDVKILEDQFDELIVETATKRKQCPRKILVHVIKTLKAEQEVLKLYQPVVKPQEIKPEPSQASHMANLKQATGVTSKQISEAMKSLPALIERAEGFSQVLTLQPTLELCKLREEVFAGCKAKEENKIQNFIAQVEVTPTETAANKNSNAILKRKRTTDSPQMKNYPLRRRITLNT
;
A
#
# COMPACT_ATOMS: atom_id res chain seq x y z
N PRO A 1 -0.87 -28.15 57.36
CA PRO A 1 -0.45 -27.12 58.33
C PRO A 1 -0.89 -25.74 57.82
N PRO A 2 -1.59 -24.92 58.62
CA PRO A 2 -1.93 -23.57 58.19
C PRO A 2 -0.67 -22.69 58.15
N PRO A 3 -0.64 -21.63 57.33
CA PRO A 3 0.47 -20.70 57.30
C PRO A 3 0.57 -20.00 58.65
N THR A 4 1.74 -20.07 59.28
CA THR A 4 2.08 -19.30 60.47
C THR A 4 1.81 -17.82 60.23
N PRO A 5 1.15 -17.10 61.16
CA PRO A 5 0.97 -15.67 61.02
C PRO A 5 2.35 -15.02 60.91
N THR A 6 2.58 -14.31 59.81
CA THR A 6 3.75 -13.44 59.64
C THR A 6 3.84 -12.57 60.89
N CYS A 7 4.86 -12.81 61.72
CA CYS A 7 5.09 -12.06 62.94
C CYS A 7 5.09 -10.58 62.57
N ARG A 8 4.06 -9.84 62.97
CA ARG A 8 3.97 -8.41 62.68
C ARG A 8 5.12 -7.76 63.44
N GLU A 9 5.90 -6.93 62.76
CA GLU A 9 6.96 -6.14 63.36
C GLU A 9 6.38 -5.40 64.58
N PRO A 10 6.83 -5.73 65.81
CA PRO A 10 6.23 -5.18 67.03
C PRO A 10 6.65 -3.73 67.30
N ARG A 11 7.72 -3.29 66.62
CA ARG A 11 8.28 -1.95 66.75
C ARG A 11 7.37 -0.89 66.12
N VAL A 12 7.26 0.26 66.78
CA VAL A 12 6.44 1.38 66.28
C VAL A 12 7.07 1.95 65.01
N ARG A 13 6.27 2.12 63.96
CA ARG A 13 6.75 2.68 62.69
C ARG A 13 6.68 4.19 62.70
N CYS A 14 7.84 4.83 62.57
CA CYS A 14 8.01 6.26 62.40
C CYS A 14 8.47 6.57 60.97
N SER A 15 8.18 7.77 60.50
CA SER A 15 8.54 8.20 59.14
C SER A 15 9.79 9.08 59.09
N SER A 16 10.16 9.69 60.23
CA SER A 16 11.28 10.62 60.30
C SER A 16 12.06 10.46 61.61
N LYS A 17 13.38 10.29 61.48
CA LYS A 17 14.33 10.23 62.59
C LYS A 17 14.41 11.54 63.37
N ARG A 18 14.32 12.67 62.66
CA ARG A 18 14.43 14.03 63.23
C ARG A 18 13.33 14.28 64.25
N TRP A 19 12.09 14.01 63.88
CA TRP A 19 10.93 14.23 64.76
C TRP A 19 10.97 13.36 66.02
N VAL A 20 11.47 12.12 65.90
CA VAL A 20 11.64 11.25 67.07
C VAL A 20 12.72 11.80 68.01
N ARG A 21 13.85 12.29 67.49
CA ARG A 21 14.87 12.95 68.33
C ARG A 21 14.32 14.18 69.04
N GLU A 22 13.50 14.98 68.36
CA GLU A 22 12.85 16.15 68.96
C GLU A 22 11.89 15.75 70.07
N ALA A 23 11.06 14.72 69.85
CA ALA A 23 10.16 14.17 70.86
C ALA A 23 10.92 13.63 72.08
N LEU A 24 12.03 12.91 71.89
CA LEU A 24 12.92 12.46 72.97
C LEU A 24 13.49 13.65 73.76
N GLY A 25 13.88 14.73 73.07
CA GLY A 25 14.33 15.97 73.69
C GLY A 25 13.26 16.62 74.57
N LEU A 26 11.99 16.58 74.16
CA LEU A 26 10.84 17.05 74.96
C LEU A 26 10.56 16.13 76.16
N CYS A 27 10.87 14.83 76.06
CA CYS A 27 10.73 13.87 77.16
C CYS A 27 11.86 13.97 78.21
N ALA A 28 13.05 14.44 77.82
CA ALA A 28 14.21 14.48 78.69
C ALA A 28 14.03 15.24 80.03
N PRO A 29 13.33 16.39 80.11
CA PRO A 29 13.05 17.06 81.39
C PRO A 29 12.27 16.20 82.39
N TYR A 30 11.35 15.35 81.92
CA TYR A 30 10.57 14.47 82.79
C TYR A 30 11.44 13.38 83.40
N VAL A 31 12.36 12.81 82.62
CA VAL A 31 13.35 11.84 83.11
C VAL A 31 14.29 12.50 84.11
N ARG A 32 14.67 13.77 83.88
CA ARG A 32 15.51 14.54 84.82
C ARG A 32 14.80 14.82 86.15
N ALA A 33 13.49 15.08 86.13
CA ALA A 33 12.71 15.30 87.34
C ALA A 33 12.65 14.08 88.27
N LEU A 34 12.87 12.86 87.74
CA LEU A 34 12.93 11.64 88.56
C LEU A 34 14.11 11.63 89.53
N ALA A 35 15.13 12.48 89.31
CA ALA A 35 16.30 12.56 90.17
C ALA A 35 16.19 13.57 91.31
N ASP A 36 15.06 14.26 91.46
CA ASP A 36 14.87 15.28 92.51
C ASP A 36 15.00 14.74 93.94
N GLY A 37 14.83 13.43 94.14
CA GLY A 37 15.00 12.74 95.42
C GLY A 37 16.37 12.05 95.64
N LEU A 38 17.33 12.16 94.72
CA LEU A 38 18.62 11.47 94.81
C LEU A 38 19.74 12.33 95.42
N GLU A 39 20.66 11.67 96.14
CA GLU A 39 21.85 12.30 96.73
C GLU A 39 22.78 12.88 95.65
N ALA A 40 23.35 14.06 95.93
CA ALA A 40 24.08 14.88 94.96
C ALA A 40 25.27 14.16 94.29
N GLU A 41 25.98 13.29 95.00
CA GLU A 41 27.18 12.60 94.48
C GLU A 41 26.87 11.51 93.45
N SER A 42 25.71 10.85 93.56
CA SER A 42 25.29 9.78 92.63
C SER A 42 24.29 10.26 91.58
N ARG A 43 23.68 11.42 91.80
CA ARG A 43 22.62 12.00 90.98
C ARG A 43 23.00 12.19 89.51
N GLU A 44 24.18 12.76 89.23
CA GLU A 44 24.58 13.06 87.86
C GLU A 44 24.83 11.80 87.02
N ARG A 45 25.51 10.80 87.61
CA ARG A 45 25.75 9.51 86.95
C ARG A 45 24.45 8.74 86.75
N ALA A 46 23.61 8.65 87.78
CA ALA A 46 22.32 7.98 87.70
C ALA A 46 21.38 8.63 86.66
N LEU A 47 21.42 9.96 86.53
CA LEU A 47 20.68 10.70 85.51
C LEU A 47 21.19 10.42 84.10
N GLY A 48 22.51 10.41 83.90
CA GLY A 48 23.12 10.06 82.62
C GLY A 48 22.71 8.66 82.17
N ASP A 49 22.82 7.68 83.07
CA ASP A 49 22.43 6.29 82.80
C ASP A 49 20.92 6.16 82.54
N ALA A 50 20.08 6.85 83.31
CA ALA A 50 18.63 6.83 83.11
C ALA A 50 18.20 7.43 81.76
N LEU A 51 18.81 8.55 81.36
CA LEU A 51 18.57 9.17 80.05
C LEU A 51 19.04 8.28 78.91
N TRP A 52 20.26 7.74 79.01
CA TRP A 52 20.80 6.82 78.01
C TRP A 52 19.94 5.56 77.84
N ASN A 53 19.55 4.94 78.96
CA ASN A 53 18.70 3.74 78.94
C ASN A 53 17.31 4.03 78.38
N PHE A 54 16.71 5.18 78.74
CA PHE A 54 15.43 5.61 78.19
C PHE A 54 15.50 5.82 76.68
N GLU A 55 16.48 6.59 76.20
CA GLU A 55 16.66 6.87 74.78
C GLU A 55 16.93 5.58 73.99
N THR A 56 17.83 4.73 74.50
CA THR A 56 18.16 3.45 73.85
C THR A 56 16.95 2.52 73.80
N ALA A 57 16.19 2.41 74.90
CA ALA A 57 14.97 1.60 74.92
C ALA A 57 13.94 2.10 73.90
N VAL A 58 13.77 3.42 73.75
CA VAL A 58 12.88 3.97 72.71
C VAL A 58 13.42 3.66 71.32
N GLN A 59 14.72 3.84 71.07
CA GLN A 59 15.35 3.58 69.77
C GLN A 59 15.25 2.12 69.32
N GLU A 60 15.37 1.17 70.26
CA GLU A 60 15.22 -0.27 69.97
C GLU A 60 13.77 -0.67 69.67
N ASN A 61 12.79 0.08 70.18
CA ASN A 61 11.37 -0.23 70.04
C ASN A 61 10.68 0.50 68.87
N ILE A 62 11.44 1.19 68.04
CA ILE A 62 10.92 1.89 66.85
C ILE A 62 11.64 1.47 65.58
N THR A 63 11.00 1.73 64.44
CA THR A 63 11.59 1.62 63.11
C THR A 63 11.33 2.90 62.34
N ILE A 64 12.30 3.35 61.55
CA ILE A 64 12.13 4.52 60.67
C ILE A 64 12.05 4.01 59.23
N ASN A 65 10.90 4.21 58.60
CA ASN A 65 10.60 3.68 57.26
C ASN A 65 10.85 2.16 57.14
N GLY A 66 10.68 1.42 58.24
CA GLY A 66 10.89 -0.04 58.30
C GLY A 66 12.34 -0.47 58.51
N GLN A 67 13.27 0.47 58.68
CA GLN A 67 14.67 0.19 59.05
C GLN A 67 14.87 0.42 60.56
N PRO A 68 15.79 -0.31 61.22
CA PRO A 68 16.16 -0.05 62.60
C PRO A 68 16.85 1.32 62.74
N TRP A 69 16.88 1.83 63.97
CA TRP A 69 17.37 3.19 64.27
C TRP A 69 18.82 3.43 63.82
N GLN A 70 19.69 2.43 63.97
CA GLN A 70 21.13 2.50 63.66
C GLN A 70 21.40 2.51 62.15
N GLU A 71 20.59 1.83 61.36
CA GLU A 71 20.76 1.71 59.90
C GLU A 71 20.12 2.86 59.14
N THR A 72 19.27 3.65 59.81
CA THR A 72 18.65 4.81 59.22
C THR A 72 19.64 5.96 59.16
N SER A 73 19.98 6.41 57.96
CA SER A 73 20.82 7.60 57.77
C SER A 73 20.19 8.81 58.44
N ASP A 74 21.04 9.63 59.05
CA ASP A 74 20.58 10.90 59.56
C ASP A 74 20.32 11.81 58.36
N GLU A 75 19.06 12.19 58.14
CA GLU A 75 18.66 13.16 57.10
C GLU A 75 19.45 14.49 57.20
N THR A 76 20.08 14.73 58.36
CA THR A 76 21.03 15.82 58.63
C THR A 76 22.36 15.68 57.90
N GLU A 77 22.82 14.47 57.55
CA GLU A 77 24.06 14.24 56.79
C GLU A 77 23.96 14.74 55.34
N LEU A 78 22.75 14.69 54.75
CA LEU A 78 22.46 15.26 53.43
C LEU A 78 22.37 16.80 53.43
N GLN A 79 22.33 17.42 54.61
CA GLN A 79 22.29 18.88 54.76
C GLN A 79 23.68 19.49 54.95
N ASN A 80 24.74 18.68 54.90
CA ASN A 80 26.09 19.18 54.76
C ASN A 80 26.19 19.84 53.38
N GLY A 81 26.10 21.18 53.33
CA GLY A 81 26.08 21.94 52.08
C GLY A 81 27.29 21.71 51.15
N SER A 82 28.34 21.02 51.62
CA SER A 82 29.43 20.52 50.79
C SER A 82 29.00 19.41 49.81
N ASP A 83 28.13 18.48 50.22
CA ASP A 83 27.71 17.35 49.37
C ASP A 83 26.78 17.83 48.25
N VAL A 84 25.83 18.71 48.60
CA VAL A 84 24.95 19.37 47.61
C VAL A 84 25.76 20.14 46.57
N LYS A 85 26.78 20.90 47.01
CA LYS A 85 27.63 21.66 46.08
C LYS A 85 28.43 20.75 45.14
N ILE A 86 28.98 19.64 45.64
CA ILE A 86 29.69 18.66 44.80
C ILE A 86 28.74 18.08 43.75
N LEU A 87 27.51 17.76 44.15
CA LEU A 87 26.50 17.23 43.24
C LEU A 87 26.07 18.27 42.18
N GLU A 88 25.91 19.54 42.57
CA GLU A 88 25.62 20.65 41.66
C GLU A 88 26.74 20.84 40.64
N ASP A 89 28.01 20.86 41.08
CA ASP A 89 29.16 21.02 40.20
C ASP A 89 29.26 19.86 39.17
N GLN A 90 29.03 18.62 39.62
CA GLN A 90 28.97 17.45 38.73
C GLN A 90 27.81 17.53 37.74
N PHE A 91 26.66 18.00 38.19
CA PHE A 91 25.48 18.14 37.34
C PHE A 91 25.70 19.20 36.26
N ASP A 92 26.31 20.33 36.60
CA ASP A 92 26.66 21.39 35.66
C ASP A 92 27.68 20.90 34.62
N GLU A 93 28.67 20.11 35.03
CA GLU A 93 29.62 19.47 34.09
C GLU A 93 28.88 18.59 33.08
N LEU A 94 27.95 17.75 33.53
CA LEU A 94 27.15 16.89 32.67
C LEU A 94 26.22 17.68 31.74
N ILE A 95 25.64 18.79 32.21
CA ILE A 95 24.84 19.69 31.38
C ILE A 95 25.70 20.26 30.26
N VAL A 96 26.88 20.79 30.58
CA VAL A 96 27.79 21.40 29.61
C VAL A 96 28.28 20.36 28.61
N GLU A 97 28.68 19.17 29.06
CA GLU A 97 29.09 18.09 28.16
C GLU A 97 27.93 17.72 27.22
N THR A 98 26.75 17.48 27.76
CA THR A 98 25.57 17.08 26.99
C THR A 98 25.20 18.14 25.96
N ALA A 99 25.17 19.42 26.35
CA ALA A 99 24.91 20.52 25.44
C ALA A 99 25.96 20.62 24.33
N THR A 100 27.24 20.40 24.68
CA THR A 100 28.35 20.40 23.73
C THR A 100 28.24 19.24 22.74
N LYS A 101 27.91 18.04 23.21
CA LYS A 101 27.68 16.86 22.35
C LYS A 101 26.50 17.10 21.42
N ARG A 102 25.37 17.59 21.92
CA ARG A 102 24.17 17.93 21.12
C ARG A 102 24.50 18.95 20.02
N LYS A 103 25.39 19.91 20.29
CA LYS A 103 25.82 20.92 19.31
C LYS A 103 26.83 20.39 18.28
N GLN A 104 27.85 19.67 18.74
CA GLN A 104 29.01 19.32 17.92
C GLN A 104 28.90 17.94 17.24
N CYS A 105 28.37 16.93 17.92
CA CYS A 105 28.36 15.55 17.42
C CYS A 105 27.57 15.41 16.11
N PRO A 106 26.36 15.98 15.93
CA PRO A 106 25.63 15.88 14.67
C PRO A 106 26.43 16.44 13.49
N ARG A 107 27.16 17.55 13.69
CA ARG A 107 28.01 18.16 12.66
C ARG A 107 29.18 17.25 12.29
N LYS A 108 29.85 16.66 13.30
CA LYS A 108 30.95 15.71 13.06
C LYS A 108 30.46 14.46 12.34
N ILE A 109 29.35 13.87 12.78
CA ILE A 109 28.73 12.69 12.15
C ILE A 109 28.36 13.01 10.70
N LEU A 110 27.71 14.14 10.45
CA LEU A 110 27.31 14.57 9.11
C LEU A 110 28.49 14.62 8.14
N VAL A 111 29.63 15.17 8.56
CA VAL A 111 30.83 15.22 7.72
C VAL A 111 31.32 13.82 7.34
N HIS A 112 31.29 12.86 8.27
CA HIS A 112 31.72 11.48 7.99
C HIS A 112 30.73 10.78 7.06
N VAL A 113 29.42 10.91 7.32
CA VAL A 113 28.36 10.32 6.48
C VAL A 113 28.42 10.86 5.05
N ILE A 114 28.64 12.17 4.88
CA ILE A 114 28.80 12.76 3.54
C ILE A 114 30.03 12.17 2.82
N LYS A 115 31.15 11.99 3.53
CA LYS A 115 32.36 11.39 2.96
C LYS A 115 32.13 9.94 2.54
N THR A 116 31.48 9.14 3.38
CA THR A 116 31.20 7.72 3.07
C THR A 116 30.24 7.60 1.89
N LEU A 117 29.15 8.36 1.88
CA LEU A 117 28.19 8.36 0.77
C LEU A 117 28.83 8.76 -0.56
N LYS A 118 29.70 9.78 -0.55
CA LYS A 118 30.47 10.16 -1.75
C LYS A 118 31.40 9.04 -2.19
N ALA A 119 32.10 8.39 -1.26
CA ALA A 119 32.99 7.27 -1.58
C ALA A 119 32.23 6.08 -2.19
N GLU A 120 31.09 5.71 -1.61
CA GLU A 120 30.20 4.68 -2.15
C GLU A 120 29.71 5.04 -3.56
N GLN A 121 29.35 6.31 -3.79
CA GLN A 121 28.96 6.78 -5.11
C GLN A 121 30.12 6.70 -6.12
N GLU A 122 31.35 7.05 -5.74
CA GLU A 122 32.52 6.90 -6.61
C GLU A 122 32.79 5.42 -6.95
N VAL A 123 32.68 4.52 -5.98
CA VAL A 123 32.79 3.06 -6.21
C VAL A 123 31.71 2.60 -7.19
N LEU A 124 30.47 3.09 -7.05
CA LEU A 124 29.38 2.76 -7.95
C LEU A 124 29.63 3.25 -9.38
N LYS A 125 30.31 4.39 -9.59
CA LYS A 125 30.69 4.85 -10.94
C LYS A 125 31.66 3.90 -11.64
N LEU A 126 32.50 3.19 -10.88
CA LEU A 126 33.41 2.18 -11.41
C LEU A 126 32.72 0.85 -11.71
N TYR A 127 31.44 0.69 -11.33
CA TYR A 127 30.71 -0.53 -11.58
C TYR A 127 30.38 -0.69 -13.07
N GLN A 128 30.96 -1.70 -13.70
CA GLN A 128 30.57 -2.15 -15.03
C GLN A 128 29.52 -3.27 -14.89
N PRO A 129 28.32 -3.14 -15.48
CA PRO A 129 27.29 -4.17 -15.36
C PRO A 129 27.79 -5.50 -15.93
N VAL A 130 27.81 -6.51 -15.06
CA VAL A 130 28.36 -7.86 -15.33
C VAL A 130 27.59 -8.59 -16.45
N VAL A 131 26.34 -8.20 -16.70
CA VAL A 131 25.49 -8.81 -17.73
C VAL A 131 25.28 -7.81 -18.87
N LYS A 132 25.97 -8.04 -19.99
CA LYS A 132 25.64 -7.36 -21.25
C LYS A 132 24.35 -7.99 -21.80
N PRO A 133 23.32 -7.20 -22.14
CA PRO A 133 22.11 -7.73 -22.76
C PRO A 133 22.48 -8.50 -24.02
N GLN A 134 22.09 -9.77 -24.09
CA GLN A 134 22.27 -10.58 -25.29
C GLN A 134 21.22 -10.15 -26.32
N GLU A 135 21.66 -9.65 -27.47
CA GLU A 135 20.77 -9.30 -28.56
C GLU A 135 20.09 -10.57 -29.10
N ILE A 136 18.77 -10.65 -28.95
CA ILE A 136 17.97 -11.72 -29.54
C ILE A 136 17.82 -11.40 -31.02
N LYS A 137 18.62 -12.04 -31.87
CA LYS A 137 18.46 -11.94 -33.32
C LYS A 137 17.28 -12.80 -33.76
N PRO A 138 16.35 -12.28 -34.59
CA PRO A 138 15.28 -13.08 -35.15
C PRO A 138 15.87 -14.18 -36.04
N GLU A 139 15.31 -15.39 -35.90
CA GLU A 139 15.78 -16.59 -36.57
C GLU A 139 15.41 -16.54 -38.08
N PRO A 140 16.34 -16.86 -39.00
CA PRO A 140 16.17 -16.65 -40.43
C PRO A 140 15.09 -17.52 -41.09
N SER A 141 14.73 -18.68 -40.52
CA SER A 141 13.63 -19.51 -41.05
C SER A 141 12.26 -18.83 -40.91
N GLN A 142 12.08 -17.93 -39.93
CA GLN A 142 10.83 -17.18 -39.78
C GLN A 142 10.50 -16.32 -41.02
N ALA A 143 11.52 -15.79 -41.70
CA ALA A 143 11.34 -14.97 -42.89
C ALA A 143 10.87 -15.78 -44.10
N SER A 144 11.36 -17.02 -44.29
CA SER A 144 10.94 -17.88 -45.40
C SER A 144 9.51 -18.40 -45.20
N HIS A 145 9.15 -18.76 -43.96
CA HIS A 145 7.77 -19.13 -43.62
C HIS A 145 6.78 -17.98 -43.88
N MET A 146 7.15 -16.76 -43.52
CA MET A 146 6.34 -15.57 -43.77
C MET A 146 6.15 -15.29 -45.26
N ALA A 147 7.19 -15.49 -46.08
CA ALA A 147 7.13 -15.31 -47.53
C ALA A 147 6.21 -16.35 -48.20
N ASN A 148 6.35 -17.62 -47.81
CA ASN A 148 5.49 -18.71 -48.31
C ASN A 148 4.02 -18.47 -47.96
N LEU A 149 3.73 -18.04 -46.72
CA LEU A 149 2.37 -17.73 -46.30
C LEU A 149 1.76 -16.56 -47.07
N LYS A 150 2.54 -15.50 -47.34
CA LYS A 150 2.10 -14.37 -48.18
C LYS A 150 1.79 -14.81 -49.61
N GLN A 151 2.63 -15.66 -50.20
CA GLN A 151 2.41 -16.18 -51.55
C GLN A 151 1.15 -17.05 -51.59
N ALA A 152 1.01 -18.00 -50.67
CA ALA A 152 -0.15 -18.88 -50.59
C ALA A 152 -1.45 -18.07 -50.45
N THR A 153 -1.48 -17.11 -49.52
CA THR A 153 -2.64 -16.22 -49.31
C THR A 153 -2.96 -15.41 -50.57
N GLY A 154 -1.94 -14.93 -51.28
CA GLY A 154 -2.12 -14.19 -52.54
C GLY A 154 -2.71 -15.05 -53.67
N VAL A 155 -2.27 -16.30 -53.80
CA VAL A 155 -2.82 -17.25 -54.78
C VAL A 155 -4.27 -17.59 -54.46
N THR A 156 -4.56 -17.95 -53.20
CA THR A 156 -5.93 -18.27 -52.76
C THR A 156 -6.88 -17.08 -52.94
N SER A 157 -6.43 -15.86 -52.64
CA SER A 157 -7.23 -14.64 -52.84
C SER A 157 -7.58 -14.40 -54.32
N LYS A 158 -6.64 -14.64 -55.24
CA LYS A 158 -6.91 -14.55 -56.69
C LYS A 158 -7.94 -15.59 -57.14
N GLN A 159 -7.80 -16.84 -56.70
CA GLN A 159 -8.74 -17.91 -57.01
C GLN A 159 -10.15 -17.59 -56.52
N ILE A 160 -10.28 -17.05 -55.29
CA ILE A 160 -11.57 -16.60 -54.77
C ILE A 160 -12.14 -15.47 -55.62
N SER A 161 -11.32 -14.49 -56.02
CA SER A 161 -11.79 -13.39 -56.88
C SER A 161 -12.27 -13.87 -58.25
N GLU A 162 -11.56 -14.82 -58.87
CA GLU A 162 -11.96 -15.42 -60.16
C GLU A 162 -13.23 -16.24 -60.03
N ALA A 163 -13.38 -17.02 -58.95
CA ALA A 163 -14.61 -17.73 -58.63
C ALA A 163 -15.78 -16.75 -58.46
N MET A 164 -15.58 -15.66 -57.69
CA MET A 164 -16.61 -14.63 -57.49
C MET A 164 -17.01 -13.92 -58.79
N LYS A 165 -16.10 -13.75 -59.75
CA LYS A 165 -16.40 -13.16 -61.06
C LYS A 165 -17.15 -14.12 -61.99
N SER A 166 -16.87 -15.42 -61.92
CA SER A 166 -17.46 -16.43 -62.82
C SER A 166 -18.79 -16.99 -62.33
N LEU A 167 -19.04 -16.96 -61.02
CA LEU A 167 -20.24 -17.50 -60.40
C LEU A 167 -21.56 -16.84 -60.88
N PRO A 168 -21.67 -15.50 -61.04
CA PRO A 168 -22.88 -14.87 -61.57
C PRO A 168 -23.26 -15.36 -62.97
N ALA A 169 -22.29 -15.48 -63.88
CA ALA A 169 -22.52 -15.96 -65.24
C ALA A 169 -22.95 -17.44 -65.28
N LEU A 170 -22.59 -18.24 -64.26
CA LEU A 170 -23.09 -19.60 -64.12
C LEU A 170 -24.54 -19.62 -63.60
N ILE A 171 -24.87 -18.74 -62.65
CA ILE A 171 -26.24 -18.57 -62.15
C ILE A 171 -27.17 -18.16 -63.30
N GLU A 172 -26.80 -17.14 -64.09
CA GLU A 172 -27.60 -16.67 -65.22
C GLU A 172 -27.88 -17.79 -66.24
N ARG A 173 -26.86 -18.62 -66.53
CA ARG A 173 -27.05 -19.78 -67.42
C ARG A 173 -28.00 -20.82 -66.83
N ALA A 174 -27.90 -21.11 -65.53
CA ALA A 174 -28.79 -22.05 -64.85
C ALA A 174 -30.24 -21.53 -64.81
N GLU A 175 -30.43 -20.23 -64.55
CA GLU A 175 -31.74 -19.58 -64.60
C GLU A 175 -32.33 -19.59 -66.02
N GLY A 176 -31.52 -19.32 -67.04
CA GLY A 176 -31.93 -19.43 -68.44
C GLY A 176 -32.42 -20.82 -68.82
N PHE A 177 -31.70 -21.88 -68.42
CA PHE A 177 -32.16 -23.26 -68.62
C PHE A 177 -33.45 -23.56 -67.86
N SER A 178 -33.57 -23.08 -66.61
CA SER A 178 -34.78 -23.24 -65.80
C SER A 178 -36.02 -22.62 -66.46
N GLN A 179 -35.89 -21.42 -67.05
CA GLN A 179 -36.98 -20.76 -67.77
C GLN A 179 -37.44 -21.56 -69.00
N VAL A 180 -36.50 -22.07 -69.81
CA VAL A 180 -36.82 -22.89 -70.98
C VAL A 180 -37.56 -24.17 -70.58
N LEU A 181 -37.07 -24.87 -69.56
CA LEU A 181 -37.73 -26.08 -69.04
C LEU A 181 -39.14 -25.78 -68.49
N THR A 182 -39.34 -24.61 -67.89
CA THR A 182 -40.65 -24.19 -67.38
C THR A 182 -41.65 -23.87 -68.51
N LEU A 183 -41.18 -23.31 -69.63
CA LEU A 183 -42.02 -22.96 -70.78
C LEU A 183 -42.29 -24.15 -71.73
N GLN A 184 -41.53 -25.24 -71.60
CA GLN A 184 -41.64 -26.41 -72.47
C GLN A 184 -43.05 -27.06 -72.47
N PRO A 185 -43.73 -27.30 -71.34
CA PRO A 185 -45.09 -27.86 -71.35
C PRO A 185 -46.10 -26.94 -72.05
N THR A 186 -45.94 -25.62 -71.90
CA THR A 186 -46.80 -24.62 -72.53
C THR A 186 -46.63 -24.62 -74.05
N LEU A 187 -45.39 -24.75 -74.53
CA LEU A 187 -45.08 -24.88 -75.96
C LEU A 187 -45.68 -26.16 -76.55
N GLU A 188 -45.55 -27.29 -75.87
CA GLU A 188 -46.15 -28.56 -76.34
C GLU A 188 -47.68 -28.51 -76.32
N LEU A 189 -48.30 -27.88 -75.31
CA LEU A 189 -49.75 -27.63 -75.28
C LEU A 189 -50.20 -26.72 -76.45
N CYS A 190 -49.44 -25.67 -76.76
CA CYS A 190 -49.71 -24.80 -77.90
C CYS A 190 -49.61 -25.57 -79.23
N LYS A 191 -48.59 -26.40 -79.42
CA LYS A 191 -48.46 -27.27 -80.61
C LYS A 191 -49.65 -28.23 -80.74
N LEU A 192 -50.05 -28.88 -79.65
CA LEU A 192 -51.21 -29.79 -79.64
C LEU A 192 -52.50 -29.03 -79.96
N ARG A 193 -52.68 -27.81 -79.42
CA ARG A 193 -53.83 -26.97 -79.74
C ARG A 193 -53.84 -26.55 -81.21
N GLU A 194 -52.70 -26.14 -81.76
CA GLU A 194 -52.60 -25.86 -83.19
C GLU A 194 -52.95 -27.09 -84.03
N GLU A 195 -52.47 -28.28 -83.67
CA GLU A 195 -52.72 -29.52 -84.42
C GLU A 195 -54.20 -29.98 -84.33
N VAL A 196 -54.83 -29.88 -83.15
CA VAL A 196 -56.25 -30.21 -82.93
C VAL A 196 -57.19 -29.20 -83.61
N PHE A 197 -56.82 -27.92 -83.64
CA PHE A 197 -57.68 -26.85 -84.17
C PHE A 197 -57.31 -26.39 -85.60
N ALA A 198 -56.24 -26.90 -86.23
CA ALA A 198 -55.85 -26.59 -87.60
C ALA A 198 -56.92 -26.94 -88.65
N GLY A 199 -57.86 -27.84 -88.33
CA GLY A 199 -59.00 -28.21 -89.18
C GLY A 199 -60.25 -27.34 -89.04
N CYS A 200 -60.32 -26.43 -88.04
CA CYS A 200 -61.53 -25.66 -87.74
C CYS A 200 -61.41 -24.21 -88.27
N LYS A 201 -61.69 -24.01 -89.56
CA LYS A 201 -61.88 -22.65 -90.12
C LYS A 201 -63.30 -22.17 -89.84
N ALA A 202 -63.54 -21.61 -88.65
CA ALA A 202 -64.69 -20.74 -88.40
C ALA A 202 -64.21 -19.29 -88.36
N LYS A 203 -64.80 -18.46 -89.23
CA LYS A 203 -64.56 -17.03 -89.36
C LYS A 203 -65.13 -16.29 -88.15
N GLU A 204 -64.39 -15.33 -87.62
CA GLU A 204 -64.96 -14.04 -87.18
C GLU A 204 -63.81 -13.03 -87.04
N GLU A 205 -63.92 -11.91 -87.76
CA GLU A 205 -63.11 -10.72 -87.60
C GLU A 205 -63.44 -10.07 -86.27
N ASN A 206 -62.45 -9.57 -85.52
CA ASN A 206 -62.64 -8.38 -84.70
C ASN A 206 -61.30 -7.69 -84.39
N LYS A 207 -61.23 -6.42 -84.81
CA LYS A 207 -60.25 -5.41 -84.40
C LYS A 207 -60.08 -5.41 -82.88
N ILE A 208 -58.84 -5.55 -82.39
CA ILE A 208 -58.41 -4.85 -81.18
C ILE A 208 -57.03 -4.24 -81.40
N GLN A 209 -57.06 -2.93 -81.23
CA GLN A 209 -56.03 -1.92 -81.29
C GLN A 209 -55.12 -2.03 -80.05
N ASN A 210 -53.82 -1.79 -80.24
CA ASN A 210 -52.79 -1.46 -79.25
C ASN A 210 -53.12 -1.60 -77.75
N PHE A 211 -52.37 -2.44 -77.04
CA PHE A 211 -51.94 -2.12 -75.67
C PHE A 211 -50.47 -2.47 -75.49
N ILE A 212 -49.64 -1.42 -75.52
CA ILE A 212 -48.39 -1.34 -74.79
C ILE A 212 -48.75 -1.48 -73.31
N ALA A 213 -48.18 -2.47 -72.63
CA ALA A 213 -48.02 -2.44 -71.19
C ALA A 213 -46.52 -2.29 -70.91
N GLN A 214 -46.11 -1.06 -70.60
CA GLN A 214 -44.88 -0.81 -69.86
C GLN A 214 -44.97 -1.60 -68.55
N VAL A 215 -44.07 -2.55 -68.35
CA VAL A 215 -43.74 -3.05 -67.01
C VAL A 215 -42.43 -2.38 -66.64
N GLU A 216 -42.59 -1.16 -66.13
CA GLU A 216 -41.60 -0.45 -65.34
C GLU A 216 -41.51 -1.17 -63.99
N VAL A 217 -40.41 -1.86 -63.74
CA VAL A 217 -40.04 -2.27 -62.38
C VAL A 217 -38.79 -1.47 -62.01
N THR A 218 -39.05 -0.47 -61.19
CA THR A 218 -38.11 0.37 -60.48
C THR A 218 -37.06 -0.50 -59.75
N PRO A 219 -35.76 -0.24 -59.87
CA PRO A 219 -34.80 -0.73 -58.89
C PRO A 219 -34.95 0.14 -57.62
N THR A 220 -35.28 -0.51 -56.50
CA THR A 220 -35.24 0.12 -55.17
C THR A 220 -33.84 0.65 -54.89
N GLU A 221 -33.75 1.97 -54.74
CA GLU A 221 -32.59 2.70 -54.23
C GLU A 221 -32.14 2.09 -52.89
N THR A 222 -31.03 1.35 -52.89
CA THR A 222 -30.31 1.08 -51.64
C THR A 222 -29.39 2.26 -51.41
N ALA A 223 -29.80 3.10 -50.46
CA ALA A 223 -29.16 4.31 -50.04
C ALA A 223 -27.63 4.16 -49.85
N ALA A 224 -26.94 5.21 -50.29
CA ALA A 224 -25.53 5.47 -50.02
C ALA A 224 -25.23 5.29 -48.53
N ASN A 225 -24.39 4.29 -48.22
CA ASN A 225 -23.83 4.14 -46.89
C ASN A 225 -22.76 5.22 -46.70
N LYS A 226 -23.21 6.36 -46.15
CA LYS A 226 -22.37 7.46 -45.71
C LYS A 226 -21.42 6.94 -44.63
N ASN A 227 -20.14 6.79 -45.01
CA ASN A 227 -18.96 7.17 -44.22
C ASN A 227 -19.23 7.62 -42.77
N SER A 228 -19.49 6.68 -41.86
CA SER A 228 -19.41 6.92 -40.42
C SER A 228 -17.96 6.82 -39.96
N ASN A 229 -17.14 7.83 -40.29
CA ASN A 229 -15.95 8.13 -39.49
C ASN A 229 -16.42 8.78 -38.17
N ALA A 230 -17.11 8.00 -37.35
CA ALA A 230 -17.34 8.36 -35.97
C ALA A 230 -16.03 8.12 -35.21
N ILE A 231 -15.17 9.13 -35.19
CA ILE A 231 -14.10 9.23 -34.19
C ILE A 231 -14.82 9.24 -32.84
N LEU A 232 -14.88 8.07 -32.18
CA LEU A 232 -15.30 7.97 -30.79
C LEU A 232 -14.26 8.72 -29.97
N LYS A 233 -14.48 10.02 -29.75
CA LYS A 233 -13.78 10.75 -28.70
C LYS A 233 -14.23 10.12 -27.38
N ARG A 234 -13.39 9.22 -26.87
CA ARG A 234 -13.52 8.65 -25.52
C ARG A 234 -13.61 9.81 -24.54
N LYS A 235 -14.80 10.05 -23.98
CA LYS A 235 -15.02 11.00 -22.89
C LYS A 235 -14.18 10.52 -21.71
N ARG A 236 -13.19 11.32 -21.33
CA ARG A 236 -12.26 11.01 -20.24
C ARG A 236 -13.05 11.20 -18.93
N THR A 237 -13.49 10.11 -18.31
CA THR A 237 -14.01 10.15 -16.94
C THR A 237 -12.83 10.28 -16.00
N THR A 238 -12.83 11.35 -15.19
CA THR A 238 -11.74 11.75 -14.30
C THR A 238 -11.51 10.76 -13.15
N ASP A 239 -12.44 9.83 -12.92
CA ASP A 239 -12.34 8.80 -11.90
C ASP A 239 -12.47 7.41 -12.52
N SER A 240 -11.33 6.75 -12.74
CA SER A 240 -11.31 5.30 -12.89
C SER A 240 -10.33 4.71 -11.86
N PRO A 241 -10.69 3.61 -11.16
CA PRO A 241 -9.86 3.02 -10.11
C PRO A 241 -8.49 2.51 -10.60
N GLN A 242 -8.28 2.41 -11.92
CA GLN A 242 -7.01 2.01 -12.53
C GLN A 242 -5.90 3.07 -12.41
N MET A 243 -6.22 4.35 -12.15
CA MET A 243 -5.20 5.39 -11.93
C MET A 243 -4.50 5.33 -10.57
N LYS A 244 -5.02 4.58 -9.58
CA LYS A 244 -4.39 4.45 -8.25
C LYS A 244 -3.09 3.62 -8.28
N ASN A 245 -2.95 2.72 -9.24
CA ASN A 245 -1.84 1.76 -9.26
C ASN A 245 -0.68 2.17 -10.20
N TYR A 246 -0.87 3.18 -11.05
CA TYR A 246 0.16 3.65 -11.98
C TYR A 246 0.07 5.17 -12.19
N PRO A 247 0.83 5.98 -11.46
CA PRO A 247 0.92 7.41 -11.73
C PRO A 247 1.62 7.63 -13.08
N LEU A 248 0.92 8.30 -14.01
CA LEU A 248 1.47 8.71 -15.30
C LEU A 248 2.70 9.60 -15.08
N ARG A 249 3.89 9.08 -15.41
CA ARG A 249 5.13 9.86 -15.41
C ARG A 249 4.95 11.04 -16.38
N ARG A 250 5.17 12.25 -15.87
CA ARG A 250 5.13 13.49 -16.66
C ARG A 250 6.13 13.38 -17.81
N ARG A 251 5.69 13.87 -18.97
CA ARG A 251 6.40 13.88 -20.25
C ARG A 251 7.78 14.54 -20.07
N ILE A 252 8.86 13.80 -20.35
CA ILE A 252 10.22 14.34 -20.35
C ILE A 252 10.33 15.24 -21.59
N THR A 253 10.54 16.53 -21.39
CA THR A 253 10.93 17.46 -22.46
C THR A 253 12.41 17.27 -22.74
N LEU A 254 12.73 16.60 -23.85
CA LEU A 254 14.05 16.65 -24.44
C LEU A 254 14.14 17.98 -25.20
N ASN A 255 14.88 18.93 -24.65
CA ASN A 255 15.31 20.10 -25.41
C ASN A 255 16.34 19.60 -26.44
N THR A 256 16.02 19.79 -27.71
CA THR A 256 16.96 19.62 -28.83
C THR A 256 17.60 20.96 -29.12
#